data_AF-A0A084B2V9-F1
#
_entry.id   AF-A0A084B2V9-F1
#
_cell.length_a   1.000
_cell.length_b   1.000
_cell.length_c   1.000
_cell.angle_alpha   90.00
_cell.angle_beta   90.00
_cell.angle_gamma   90.00
#
_symmetry.space_group_name_H-M   'P 1'
#
loop_
_entity.id
_entity.type
_entity.pdbx_description
1 polymer ?
#
loop_
_entity_poly.entity_id
_entity_poly.type
_entity_poly.pdbx_seq_one_letter_code
_entity_poly.pdbx_strand_id
1 'polypeptide(L)'
;MDDISKSGACIKIFSKSGRDSTSDRIGIHRVLRDSLELDTSGCKIKKQCILEGELLVWNNDDGRIEPFHKIRKYVNRSGRFLGTARDSPVELNEHLMIMFYDILLLDDTAYVRESHDERRRLLQSLVHCIPGRADVGSREVLEFSSSDAAERLSEAFARAITERWEGLVLKGCDDPYFSFVEDRSFIKLKKDYIPGLGDTADFVIVGGHWDAVDAQELRIGKLRWTSFYIGCMENKDEVCRSNGKPRFRIIDIVDKHGISKEDLIYLNRHGYFRQVPFAVVIPEFDVALDPGRRLQPVDLFREPFTVELVGAGFAKPANARDTISFKELQEMAKRCVEMPDDQEQEERNWLRRLGGYEQAVERSRTSSPSDDDSVSVADVYADCLDCSVVALDLRIQESYSSGAEMSLLIPHSPGLEKLKRSFGTRLFDDISGELCMNIVNFSYEATRLYLAFKTMKFPPHQAEEAIQQIITTAGRYTLLLGKHESTSPTIISDIGRRNVEQQWDRLAITANCCQYSTRLDTRGLRQKEQSISLSMLDLWLLNGEIFCNKRVAGLLSQITVLEFVASHSFKDFYAPMNRYSLSFNKRPSK
;
A
#
# COMPACT_ATOMS: atom_id res chain seq x y z
N MET A 1 9.93 42.29 -19.51
CA MET A 1 9.22 42.35 -18.21
C MET A 1 7.82 42.79 -18.58
N ASP A 2 7.06 41.84 -19.14
CA ASP A 2 5.71 42.10 -19.65
C ASP A 2 4.72 41.64 -18.59
N ASP A 3 3.78 42.54 -18.32
CA ASP A 3 2.81 42.50 -17.25
C ASP A 3 1.77 41.39 -17.49
N ILE A 4 1.90 40.27 -16.76
CA ILE A 4 1.00 39.10 -16.81
C ILE A 4 -0.34 39.38 -16.08
N SER A 5 -0.57 40.60 -15.58
CA SER A 5 -1.71 40.89 -14.70
C SER A 5 -2.98 41.41 -15.38
N LYS A 6 -3.08 41.39 -16.72
CA LYS A 6 -4.27 41.91 -17.44
C LYS A 6 -4.92 40.94 -18.42
N SER A 7 -5.36 39.77 -17.92
CA SER A 7 -6.58 39.07 -18.38
C SER A 7 -7.12 38.18 -17.25
N GLY A 8 -8.43 38.24 -17.00
CA GLY A 8 -9.13 37.97 -15.73
C GLY A 8 -9.21 36.54 -15.19
N ALA A 9 -8.48 35.55 -15.71
CA ALA A 9 -8.48 34.18 -15.17
C ALA A 9 -7.09 33.74 -14.68
N CYS A 10 -6.97 33.50 -13.37
CA CYS A 10 -5.76 33.00 -12.72
C CYS A 10 -5.75 31.46 -12.75
N ILE A 11 -4.86 30.86 -13.53
CA ILE A 11 -4.65 29.40 -13.58
C ILE A 11 -3.59 29.01 -12.55
N LYS A 12 -3.89 28.01 -11.72
CA LYS A 12 -2.94 27.36 -10.82
C LYS A 12 -2.88 25.86 -11.12
N ILE A 13 -1.68 25.29 -11.09
CA ILE A 13 -1.46 23.87 -11.37
C ILE A 13 -0.74 23.24 -10.18
N PHE A 14 -1.34 22.21 -9.60
CA PHE A 14 -0.76 21.43 -8.50
C PHE A 14 -0.35 20.06 -9.01
N SER A 15 0.84 19.60 -8.61
CA SER A 15 1.28 18.24 -8.90
C SER A 15 0.64 17.23 -7.94
N LYS A 16 0.74 15.94 -8.26
CA LYS A 16 0.22 14.84 -7.43
C LYS A 16 0.65 14.89 -5.94
N SER A 17 1.81 15.47 -5.63
CA SER A 17 2.28 15.64 -4.24
C SER A 17 1.71 16.87 -3.52
N GLY A 18 0.78 17.60 -4.14
CA GLY A 18 0.22 18.86 -3.64
C GLY A 18 1.13 20.08 -3.84
N ARG A 19 2.31 19.91 -4.45
CA ARG A 19 3.24 21.03 -4.72
C ARG A 19 2.69 21.91 -5.85
N ASP A 20 2.64 23.23 -5.59
CA ASP A 20 2.40 24.25 -6.62
C ASP A 20 3.48 24.16 -7.70
N SER A 21 3.00 24.00 -8.92
CA SER A 21 3.70 23.62 -10.12
C SER A 21 3.34 24.54 -11.29
N THR A 22 2.70 25.67 -11.00
CA THR A 22 2.15 26.60 -11.99
C THR A 22 3.24 27.17 -12.90
N SER A 23 4.32 27.71 -12.33
CA SER A 23 5.46 28.23 -13.10
C SER A 23 6.18 27.15 -13.89
N ASP A 24 6.28 25.95 -13.30
CA ASP A 24 6.96 24.78 -13.87
C ASP A 24 6.24 24.29 -15.15
N ARG A 25 4.93 24.54 -15.26
CA ARG A 25 4.04 24.09 -16.35
C ARG A 25 3.44 25.23 -17.16
N ILE A 26 4.07 26.41 -17.19
CA ILE A 26 3.56 27.57 -17.92
C ILE A 26 3.24 27.27 -19.40
N GLY A 27 3.96 26.31 -20.02
CA GLY A 27 3.76 25.90 -21.40
C GLY A 27 2.37 25.35 -21.74
N ILE A 28 1.60 24.84 -20.76
CA ILE A 28 0.22 24.36 -20.99
C ILE A 28 -0.83 25.45 -20.78
N HIS A 29 -0.49 26.62 -20.24
CA HIS A 29 -1.49 27.64 -19.86
C HIS A 29 -2.33 28.12 -21.03
N ARG A 30 -1.73 28.31 -22.21
CA ARG A 30 -2.48 28.70 -23.41
C ARG A 30 -3.48 27.62 -23.80
N VAL A 31 -3.05 26.35 -23.80
CA VAL A 31 -3.93 25.21 -24.09
C VAL A 31 -5.08 25.14 -23.11
N LEU A 32 -4.84 25.36 -21.81
CA LEU A 32 -5.90 25.40 -20.79
C LEU A 32 -6.89 26.55 -21.00
N ARG A 33 -6.40 27.74 -21.38
CA ARG A 33 -7.25 28.90 -21.69
C ARG A 33 -8.14 28.61 -22.89
N ASP A 34 -7.56 28.07 -23.95
CA ASP A 34 -8.26 27.75 -25.19
C ASP A 34 -9.27 26.61 -24.96
N SER A 35 -8.87 25.53 -24.26
CA SER A 35 -9.74 24.36 -24.03
C SER A 35 -10.87 24.60 -23.03
N LEU A 36 -10.77 25.61 -22.17
CA LEU A 36 -11.83 26.00 -21.23
C LEU A 36 -12.49 27.31 -21.64
N GLU A 37 -12.13 27.83 -22.83
CA GLU A 37 -12.66 29.05 -23.42
C GLU A 37 -12.57 30.28 -22.49
N LEU A 38 -11.60 30.32 -21.56
CA LEU A 38 -11.54 31.24 -20.42
C LEU A 38 -11.53 32.72 -20.80
N ASP A 39 -10.94 33.04 -21.95
CA ASP A 39 -10.77 34.41 -22.43
C ASP A 39 -11.81 34.76 -23.53
N THR A 40 -12.89 33.98 -23.66
CA THR A 40 -13.94 34.16 -24.67
C THR A 40 -15.34 34.18 -24.05
N SER A 41 -16.35 34.60 -24.83
CA SER A 41 -17.76 34.54 -24.40
C SER A 41 -18.31 33.12 -24.23
N GLY A 42 -17.57 32.10 -24.69
CA GLY A 42 -17.92 30.70 -24.53
C GLY A 42 -17.59 30.12 -23.14
N CYS A 43 -16.84 30.85 -22.30
CA CYS A 43 -16.45 30.38 -20.98
C CYS A 43 -17.66 30.01 -20.12
N LYS A 44 -17.72 28.74 -19.72
CA LYS A 44 -18.79 28.22 -18.84
C LYS A 44 -18.47 28.37 -17.36
N ILE A 45 -17.25 28.77 -17.01
CA ILE A 45 -16.77 28.97 -15.64
C ILE A 45 -17.00 30.44 -15.27
N LYS A 46 -17.85 30.70 -14.28
CA LYS A 46 -18.17 32.07 -13.87
C LYS A 46 -17.29 32.59 -12.74
N LYS A 47 -16.82 31.69 -11.87
CA LYS A 47 -16.06 32.02 -10.66
C LYS A 47 -14.78 31.21 -10.54
N GLN A 48 -14.90 29.88 -10.42
CA GLN A 48 -13.76 29.01 -10.15
C GLN A 48 -14.07 27.56 -10.53
N CYS A 49 -13.02 26.80 -10.82
CA CYS A 49 -13.13 25.38 -11.14
C CYS A 49 -11.89 24.62 -10.66
N ILE A 50 -12.08 23.35 -10.27
CA ILE A 50 -10.98 22.41 -9.99
C ILE A 50 -11.16 21.20 -10.91
N LEU A 51 -10.18 20.99 -11.78
CA LEU A 51 -10.14 19.92 -12.76
C LEU A 51 -8.94 19.01 -12.50
N GLU A 52 -9.09 17.74 -12.85
CA GLU A 52 -7.99 16.79 -12.89
C GLU A 52 -7.69 16.36 -14.33
N GLY A 53 -6.40 16.24 -14.64
CA GLY A 53 -5.93 15.79 -15.94
C GLY A 53 -4.50 15.31 -15.89
N GLU A 54 -4.17 14.45 -16.86
CA GLU A 54 -2.82 13.96 -17.08
C GLU A 54 -2.10 14.88 -18.06
N LEU A 55 -0.90 15.32 -17.72
CA LEU A 55 -0.05 16.10 -18.63
C LEU A 55 0.78 15.15 -19.47
N LEU A 56 0.71 15.30 -20.78
CA LEU A 56 1.30 14.40 -21.77
C LEU A 56 2.15 15.19 -22.76
N VAL A 57 2.94 14.49 -23.57
CA VAL A 57 3.62 15.05 -24.73
C VAL A 57 2.96 14.46 -25.98
N TRP A 58 2.61 15.31 -26.93
CA TRP A 58 2.04 14.94 -28.22
C TRP A 58 3.05 15.22 -29.31
N ASN A 59 3.16 14.31 -30.26
CA ASN A 59 3.98 14.45 -31.47
C ASN A 59 3.05 14.63 -32.68
N ASN A 60 3.22 15.75 -33.40
CA ASN A 60 2.39 16.04 -34.58
C ASN A 60 2.75 15.21 -35.81
N ASP A 61 4.00 14.78 -35.94
CA ASP A 61 4.43 13.98 -37.10
C ASP A 61 3.83 12.58 -37.02
N ASP A 62 3.86 11.99 -35.83
CA ASP A 62 3.33 10.66 -35.56
C ASP A 62 1.83 10.66 -35.23
N GLY A 63 1.25 11.83 -34.93
CA GLY A 63 -0.15 11.97 -34.52
C GLY A 63 -0.50 11.18 -33.25
N ARG A 64 0.42 11.12 -32.27
CA ARG A 64 0.25 10.29 -31.06
C ARG A 64 0.87 10.88 -29.80
N ILE A 65 0.51 10.26 -28.67
CA ILE A 65 1.10 10.54 -27.35
C ILE A 65 2.48 9.88 -27.26
N GLU A 66 3.45 10.65 -26.79
CA GLU A 66 4.82 10.21 -26.54
C GLU A 66 4.98 9.59 -25.15
N PRO A 67 5.99 8.72 -24.94
CA PRO A 67 6.26 8.12 -23.64
C PRO A 67 6.49 9.16 -22.53
N PHE A 68 6.02 8.85 -21.32
CA PHE A 68 6.09 9.73 -20.15
C PHE A 68 7.47 10.36 -19.93
N HIS A 69 8.55 9.62 -20.20
CA HIS A 69 9.91 10.09 -19.97
C HIS A 69 10.28 11.35 -20.80
N LYS A 70 9.59 11.64 -21.92
CA LYS A 70 9.80 12.86 -22.73
C LYS A 70 9.26 14.12 -22.05
N ILE A 71 8.29 14.03 -21.15
CA ILE A 71 7.67 15.19 -20.48
C ILE A 71 8.69 16.08 -19.76
N ARG A 72 9.78 15.49 -19.25
CA ARG A 72 10.86 16.20 -18.54
C ARG A 72 11.59 17.23 -19.41
N LYS A 73 11.52 17.11 -20.74
CA LYS A 73 12.06 18.08 -21.69
C LYS A 73 11.21 19.35 -21.78
N TYR A 74 9.94 19.26 -21.42
CA TYR A 74 8.93 20.32 -21.60
C TYR A 74 8.52 20.99 -20.29
N VAL A 75 8.84 20.38 -19.15
CA VAL A 75 8.50 20.88 -17.81
C VAL A 75 9.77 21.34 -17.11
N ASN A 76 9.77 22.60 -16.67
CA ASN A 76 10.86 23.14 -15.86
C ASN A 76 10.66 22.77 -14.40
N ARG A 77 11.74 22.66 -13.63
CA ARG A 77 11.66 22.55 -12.17
C ARG A 77 12.53 23.64 -11.56
N SER A 78 11.90 24.67 -11.01
CA SER A 78 12.61 25.83 -10.44
C SER A 78 13.52 26.54 -11.45
N GLY A 79 13.05 26.71 -12.69
CA GLY A 79 13.78 27.43 -13.75
C GLY A 79 14.94 26.66 -14.39
N ARG A 80 15.10 25.36 -14.10
CA ARG A 80 16.07 24.49 -14.76
C ARG A 80 15.38 23.22 -15.27
N PHE A 81 15.78 22.76 -16.45
CA PHE A 81 15.47 21.42 -16.92
C PHE A 81 16.36 20.43 -16.14
N LEU A 82 15.76 19.62 -15.28
CA LEU A 82 16.49 18.62 -14.49
C LEU A 82 16.74 17.36 -15.33
N GLY A 83 18.01 17.01 -15.50
CA GLY A 83 18.41 15.73 -16.10
C GLY A 83 18.21 15.63 -17.61
N THR A 84 18.22 16.76 -18.33
CA THR A 84 18.12 16.84 -19.79
C THR A 84 19.44 17.16 -20.49
N ALA A 85 20.54 17.35 -19.74
CA ALA A 85 21.83 17.79 -20.30
C ALA A 85 22.43 16.82 -21.34
N ARG A 86 21.98 15.57 -21.36
CA ARG A 86 22.35 14.54 -22.33
C ARG A 86 21.15 13.97 -23.11
N ASP A 87 19.97 14.56 -22.94
CA ASP A 87 18.80 14.19 -23.72
C ASP A 87 18.86 14.91 -25.09
N SER A 88 18.23 14.33 -26.10
CA SER A 88 18.04 15.00 -27.40
C SER A 88 17.31 16.34 -27.18
N PRO A 89 17.60 17.38 -27.99
CA PRO A 89 16.89 18.66 -27.94
C PRO A 89 15.37 18.49 -27.99
N VAL A 90 14.65 19.53 -27.56
CA VAL A 90 13.21 19.64 -27.79
C VAL A 90 12.96 19.55 -29.30
N GLU A 91 12.14 18.59 -29.70
CA GLU A 91 11.79 18.40 -31.11
C GLU A 91 10.75 19.45 -31.49
N LEU A 92 10.87 20.04 -32.69
CA LEU A 92 10.01 21.15 -33.10
C LEU A 92 8.52 20.75 -33.17
N ASN A 93 8.24 19.48 -33.43
CA ASN A 93 6.91 18.95 -33.69
C ASN A 93 6.27 18.29 -32.46
N GLU A 94 6.95 18.30 -31.31
CA GLU A 94 6.44 17.82 -30.04
C GLU A 94 5.95 18.99 -29.17
N HIS A 95 4.87 18.77 -28.41
CA HIS A 95 4.38 19.76 -27.45
C HIS A 95 3.57 19.14 -26.33
N LEU A 96 3.35 19.93 -25.26
CA LEU A 96 2.49 19.53 -24.16
C LEU A 96 1.03 19.38 -24.62
N MET A 97 0.38 18.33 -24.11
CA MET A 97 -1.04 18.02 -24.22
C MET A 97 -1.59 17.79 -22.82
N ILE A 98 -2.88 18.08 -22.59
CA ILE A 98 -3.58 17.68 -21.36
C ILE A 98 -4.74 16.75 -21.67
N MET A 99 -4.87 15.68 -20.88
CA MET A 99 -6.00 14.77 -20.93
C MET A 99 -6.80 14.86 -19.63
N PHE A 100 -7.93 15.56 -19.66
CA PHE A 100 -8.81 15.73 -18.52
C PHE A 100 -9.57 14.44 -18.20
N TYR A 101 -9.72 14.11 -16.93
CA TYR A 101 -10.40 12.88 -16.52
C TYR A 101 -11.36 13.03 -15.33
N ASP A 102 -11.33 14.13 -14.56
CA ASP A 102 -12.31 14.39 -13.49
C ASP A 102 -12.52 15.90 -13.23
N ILE A 103 -13.60 16.24 -12.52
CA ILE A 103 -13.96 17.60 -12.09
C ILE A 103 -14.43 17.57 -10.64
N LEU A 104 -13.87 18.43 -9.80
CA LEU A 104 -14.11 18.42 -8.35
C LEU A 104 -14.91 19.62 -7.86
N LEU A 105 -14.81 20.76 -8.56
CA LEU A 105 -15.46 22.02 -8.19
C LEU A 105 -15.84 22.79 -9.45
N LEU A 106 -17.02 23.38 -9.48
CA LEU A 106 -17.42 24.39 -10.47
C LEU A 106 -18.32 25.45 -9.80
N ASP A 107 -17.94 26.72 -9.93
CA ASP A 107 -18.68 27.89 -9.47
C ASP A 107 -19.24 27.77 -8.05
N ASP A 108 -18.37 27.39 -7.11
CA ASP A 108 -18.65 27.15 -5.68
C ASP A 108 -19.43 25.88 -5.35
N THR A 109 -19.82 25.09 -6.35
CA THR A 109 -20.45 23.78 -6.17
C THR A 109 -19.37 22.69 -6.14
N ALA A 110 -19.25 21.98 -5.02
CA ALA A 110 -18.34 20.86 -4.86
C ALA A 110 -18.98 19.56 -5.36
N TYR A 111 -18.36 18.94 -6.35
CA TYR A 111 -18.87 17.71 -7.01
C TYR A 111 -18.27 16.43 -6.43
N VAL A 112 -17.39 16.52 -5.43
CA VAL A 112 -16.66 15.36 -4.87
C VAL A 112 -17.55 14.24 -4.31
N ARG A 113 -18.82 14.53 -3.99
CA ARG A 113 -19.81 13.56 -3.50
C ARG A 113 -20.74 13.04 -4.60
N GLU A 114 -20.80 13.73 -5.73
CA GLU A 114 -21.64 13.33 -6.86
C GLU A 114 -21.03 12.11 -7.55
N SER A 115 -21.86 11.37 -8.28
CA SER A 115 -21.42 10.15 -8.99
C SER A 115 -20.32 10.47 -10.01
N HIS A 116 -19.41 9.51 -10.25
CA HIS A 116 -18.39 9.68 -11.28
C HIS A 116 -18.99 9.95 -12.65
N ASP A 117 -20.14 9.37 -12.99
CA ASP A 117 -20.83 9.66 -14.25
C ASP A 117 -21.33 11.11 -14.36
N GLU A 118 -21.88 11.69 -13.30
CA GLU A 118 -22.27 13.11 -13.28
C GLU A 118 -21.07 14.03 -13.43
N ARG A 119 -19.98 13.77 -12.70
CA ARG A 119 -18.73 14.52 -12.84
C ARG A 119 -18.20 14.41 -14.26
N ARG A 120 -18.23 13.21 -14.85
CA ARG A 120 -17.77 12.97 -16.21
C ARG A 120 -18.57 13.76 -17.24
N ARG A 121 -19.91 13.75 -17.15
CA ARG A 121 -20.81 14.52 -18.02
C ARG A 121 -20.55 16.01 -17.89
N LEU A 122 -20.38 16.52 -16.68
CA LEU A 122 -20.06 17.91 -16.44
C LEU A 122 -18.72 18.29 -17.09
N LEU A 123 -17.69 17.48 -16.89
CA LEU A 123 -16.37 17.69 -17.49
C LEU A 123 -16.43 17.73 -19.03
N GLN A 124 -17.14 16.78 -19.65
CA GLN A 124 -17.34 16.74 -21.10
C GLN A 124 -18.12 17.95 -21.63
N SER A 125 -19.08 18.45 -20.86
CA SER A 125 -19.80 19.67 -21.22
C SER A 125 -18.93 20.92 -21.08
N LEU A 126 -17.90 20.88 -20.23
CA LEU A 126 -17.07 22.03 -19.90
C LEU A 126 -15.86 22.18 -20.83
N VAL A 127 -15.21 21.07 -21.19
CA VAL A 127 -13.96 21.07 -21.96
C VAL A 127 -14.24 21.11 -23.47
N HIS A 128 -13.63 22.06 -24.15
CA HIS A 128 -13.50 22.08 -25.60
C HIS A 128 -12.26 21.26 -26.02
N CYS A 129 -12.49 20.10 -26.64
CA CYS A 129 -11.40 19.24 -27.10
C CYS A 129 -10.69 19.88 -28.31
N ILE A 130 -9.36 19.96 -28.22
CA ILE A 130 -8.47 20.46 -29.25
C ILE A 130 -7.54 19.31 -29.64
N PRO A 131 -7.65 18.75 -30.85
CA PRO A 131 -6.83 17.61 -31.28
C PRO A 131 -5.34 17.79 -30.99
N GLY A 132 -4.74 16.81 -30.32
CA GLY A 132 -3.34 16.80 -29.88
C GLY A 132 -2.97 17.79 -28.77
N ARG A 133 -3.89 18.63 -28.29
CA ARG A 133 -3.61 19.68 -27.29
C ARG A 133 -4.39 19.49 -25.99
N ALA A 134 -5.70 19.29 -26.09
CA ALA A 134 -6.57 19.11 -24.95
C ALA A 134 -7.63 18.09 -25.30
N ASP A 135 -7.75 17.05 -24.50
CA ASP A 135 -8.80 16.04 -24.70
C ASP A 135 -9.31 15.52 -23.37
N VAL A 136 -10.34 14.70 -23.44
CA VAL A 136 -11.10 14.19 -22.33
C VAL A 136 -10.97 12.66 -22.37
N GLY A 137 -10.33 12.06 -21.36
CA GLY A 137 -9.84 10.67 -21.44
C GLY A 137 -10.89 9.61 -21.82
N SER A 138 -10.50 8.66 -22.67
CA SER A 138 -11.36 7.59 -23.18
C SER A 138 -12.10 6.85 -22.06
N ARG A 139 -13.39 6.55 -22.27
CA ARG A 139 -14.20 5.77 -21.32
C ARG A 139 -15.05 4.75 -22.07
N GLU A 140 -15.05 3.52 -21.56
CA GLU A 140 -16.04 2.50 -21.88
C GLU A 140 -16.83 2.14 -20.61
N VAL A 141 -18.15 2.03 -20.72
CA VAL A 141 -19.02 1.61 -19.61
C VAL A 141 -19.26 0.11 -19.73
N LEU A 142 -18.94 -0.61 -18.67
CA LEU A 142 -19.10 -2.05 -18.57
C LEU A 142 -20.11 -2.38 -17.47
N GLU A 143 -21.09 -3.20 -17.79
CA GLU A 143 -22.07 -3.70 -16.83
C GLU A 143 -21.58 -5.05 -16.27
N PHE A 144 -20.99 -5.01 -15.07
CA PHE A 144 -20.39 -6.20 -14.44
C PHE A 144 -21.40 -7.31 -14.06
N SER A 145 -22.71 -7.02 -14.10
CA SER A 145 -23.78 -8.01 -13.96
C SER A 145 -24.02 -8.84 -15.22
N SER A 146 -23.51 -8.40 -16.39
CA SER A 146 -23.67 -9.12 -17.64
C SER A 146 -22.73 -10.32 -17.73
N SER A 147 -23.15 -11.39 -18.42
CA SER A 147 -22.36 -12.59 -18.62
C SER A 147 -21.11 -12.38 -19.49
N ASP A 148 -21.12 -11.35 -20.34
CA ASP A 148 -20.02 -10.99 -21.26
C ASP A 148 -19.06 -9.94 -20.68
N ALA A 149 -19.27 -9.49 -19.42
CA ALA A 149 -18.50 -8.39 -18.84
C ALA A 149 -17.00 -8.68 -18.77
N ALA A 150 -16.62 -9.92 -18.45
CA ALA A 150 -15.22 -10.34 -18.38
C ALA A 150 -14.54 -10.35 -19.76
N GLU A 151 -15.26 -10.81 -20.78
CA GLU A 151 -14.80 -10.81 -22.17
C GLU A 151 -14.59 -9.37 -22.66
N ARG A 152 -15.58 -8.50 -22.48
CA ARG A 152 -15.49 -7.08 -22.86
C ARG A 152 -14.39 -6.33 -22.12
N LEU A 153 -14.18 -6.62 -20.83
CA LEU A 153 -13.05 -6.04 -20.09
C LEU A 153 -11.72 -6.53 -20.65
N SER A 154 -11.62 -7.80 -21.04
CA SER A 154 -10.42 -8.38 -21.64
C SER A 154 -10.11 -7.78 -23.00
N GLU A 155 -11.13 -7.54 -23.84
CA GLU A 155 -11.00 -6.80 -25.10
C GLU A 155 -10.54 -5.37 -24.88
N ALA A 156 -11.18 -4.64 -23.96
CA ALA A 156 -10.77 -3.27 -23.63
C ALA A 156 -9.32 -3.20 -23.11
N PHE A 157 -8.90 -4.20 -22.34
CA PHE A 157 -7.54 -4.29 -21.82
C PHE A 157 -6.53 -4.67 -22.90
N ALA A 158 -6.87 -5.59 -23.80
CA ALA A 158 -6.05 -5.95 -24.96
C ALA A 158 -5.85 -4.74 -25.88
N ARG A 159 -6.92 -3.98 -26.19
CA ARG A 159 -6.83 -2.70 -26.91
C ARG A 159 -5.88 -1.73 -26.23
N ALA A 160 -6.02 -1.51 -24.93
CA ALA A 160 -5.15 -0.61 -24.18
C ALA A 160 -3.66 -0.99 -24.28
N ILE A 161 -3.33 -2.29 -24.24
CA ILE A 161 -1.95 -2.78 -24.40
C ILE A 161 -1.45 -2.57 -25.84
N THR A 162 -2.30 -2.85 -26.84
CA THR A 162 -1.98 -2.62 -28.26
C THR A 162 -1.70 -1.15 -28.55
N GLU A 163 -2.48 -0.24 -27.95
CA GLU A 163 -2.30 1.23 -28.00
C GLU A 163 -1.14 1.76 -27.13
N ARG A 164 -0.36 0.85 -26.51
CA ARG A 164 0.77 1.18 -25.62
C ARG A 164 0.39 2.05 -24.42
N TRP A 165 -0.86 1.98 -23.98
CA TRP A 165 -1.27 2.58 -22.70
C TRP A 165 -0.72 1.75 -21.55
N GLU A 166 -0.53 2.39 -20.39
CA GLU A 166 -0.04 1.72 -19.19
C GLU A 166 -1.03 0.66 -18.66
N GLY A 167 -2.32 0.87 -18.92
CA GLY A 167 -3.40 -0.01 -18.50
C GLY A 167 -4.73 0.73 -18.40
N LEU A 168 -5.65 0.19 -17.59
CA LEU A 168 -6.98 0.74 -17.35
C LEU A 168 -7.15 1.20 -15.90
N VAL A 169 -7.98 2.23 -15.72
CA VAL A 169 -8.46 2.67 -14.40
C VAL A 169 -9.96 2.41 -14.33
N LEU A 170 -10.36 1.42 -13.54
CA LEU A 170 -11.76 1.05 -13.35
C LEU A 170 -12.34 1.89 -12.21
N LYS A 171 -13.36 2.69 -12.53
CA LYS A 171 -14.09 3.54 -11.58
C LYS A 171 -15.56 3.14 -11.62
N GLY A 172 -16.21 2.95 -10.48
CA GLY A 172 -17.66 2.74 -10.45
C GLY A 172 -18.39 3.99 -10.94
N CYS A 173 -19.40 3.82 -11.79
CA CYS A 173 -20.16 4.95 -12.35
C CYS A 173 -20.84 5.79 -11.27
N ASP A 174 -21.36 5.12 -10.24
CA ASP A 174 -22.08 5.75 -9.13
C ASP A 174 -21.16 6.12 -7.95
N ASP A 175 -19.86 5.85 -8.05
CA ASP A 175 -18.93 6.11 -6.95
C ASP A 175 -18.64 7.62 -6.82
N PRO A 176 -18.62 8.17 -5.59
CA PRO A 176 -18.14 9.52 -5.34
C PRO A 176 -16.64 9.63 -5.65
N TYR A 177 -16.10 10.85 -5.74
CA TYR A 177 -14.66 11.04 -5.96
C TYR A 177 -13.84 10.45 -4.81
N PHE A 178 -14.36 10.60 -3.59
CA PHE A 178 -13.85 9.92 -2.41
C PHE A 178 -15.01 9.59 -1.46
N SER A 179 -14.96 8.43 -0.83
CA SER A 179 -15.88 8.03 0.23
C SER A 179 -15.13 8.07 1.56
N PHE A 180 -15.79 8.59 2.59
CA PHE A 180 -15.26 8.55 3.94
C PHE A 180 -15.47 7.17 4.59
N VAL A 181 -16.30 6.29 4.03
CA VAL A 181 -16.78 5.06 4.70
C VAL A 181 -16.29 3.78 4.02
N GLU A 182 -16.07 3.82 2.70
CA GLU A 182 -15.61 2.67 1.92
C GLU A 182 -14.37 3.06 1.11
N ASP A 183 -13.33 2.24 1.16
CA ASP A 183 -12.14 2.37 0.32
C ASP A 183 -12.46 1.87 -1.10
N ARG A 184 -13.43 2.51 -1.78
CA ARG A 184 -13.61 2.31 -3.21
C ARG A 184 -12.57 3.14 -3.94
N SER A 185 -11.32 2.71 -3.76
CA SER A 185 -10.23 3.11 -4.63
C SER A 185 -10.51 2.49 -5.99
N PHE A 186 -10.54 3.32 -7.02
CA PHE A 186 -10.48 2.88 -8.41
C PHE A 186 -9.43 1.76 -8.58
N ILE A 187 -9.73 0.77 -9.41
CA ILE A 187 -8.82 -0.35 -9.65
C ILE A 187 -7.89 0.02 -10.79
N LYS A 188 -6.59 -0.09 -10.58
CA LYS A 188 -5.59 0.04 -11.66
C LYS A 188 -5.27 -1.34 -12.21
N LEU A 189 -5.74 -1.64 -13.41
CA LEU A 189 -5.44 -2.87 -14.11
C LEU A 189 -4.28 -2.61 -15.07
N LYS A 190 -3.12 -3.23 -14.81
CA LYS A 190 -1.90 -3.08 -15.61
C LYS A 190 -1.35 -4.43 -16.03
N LYS A 191 -0.63 -4.46 -17.14
CA LYS A 191 -0.08 -5.68 -17.73
C LYS A 191 0.86 -6.41 -16.77
N ASP A 192 1.72 -5.66 -16.08
CA ASP A 192 2.72 -6.16 -15.13
C ASP A 192 2.13 -6.71 -13.83
N TYR A 193 0.86 -6.43 -13.54
CA TYR A 193 0.19 -6.99 -12.36
C TYR A 193 -0.35 -8.41 -12.61
N ILE A 194 -0.40 -8.85 -13.86
CA ILE A 194 -0.87 -10.18 -14.23
C ILE A 194 0.36 -11.09 -14.43
N PRO A 195 0.51 -12.16 -13.63
CA PRO A 195 1.62 -13.09 -13.76
C PRO A 195 1.79 -13.60 -15.19
N GLY A 196 3.01 -13.53 -15.73
CA GLY A 196 3.34 -13.98 -17.09
C GLY A 196 2.96 -13.03 -18.23
N LEU A 197 2.38 -11.85 -17.94
CA LEU A 197 2.08 -10.83 -18.95
C LEU A 197 3.02 -9.61 -18.93
N GLY A 198 3.65 -9.33 -17.79
CA GLY A 198 4.68 -8.29 -17.68
C GLY A 198 5.88 -8.55 -18.59
N ASP A 199 6.62 -7.48 -18.93
CA ASP A 199 7.86 -7.64 -19.68
C ASP A 199 8.95 -8.16 -18.74
N THR A 200 9.57 -9.28 -19.09
CA THR A 200 10.61 -9.92 -18.27
C THR A 200 11.97 -9.85 -18.95
N ALA A 201 13.03 -9.68 -18.14
CA ALA A 201 14.40 -9.85 -18.60
C ALA A 201 15.28 -10.37 -17.46
N ASP A 202 16.32 -11.09 -17.85
CA ASP A 202 17.32 -11.63 -16.93
C ASP A 202 18.36 -10.56 -16.57
N PHE A 203 18.57 -10.39 -15.28
CA PHE A 203 19.56 -9.50 -14.69
C PHE A 203 20.38 -10.20 -13.62
N VAL A 204 21.34 -9.48 -13.06
CA VAL A 204 22.07 -9.95 -11.88
C VAL A 204 21.91 -8.98 -10.71
N ILE A 205 21.77 -9.51 -9.50
CA ILE A 205 21.93 -8.76 -8.27
C ILE A 205 23.42 -8.78 -7.91
N VAL A 206 24.06 -7.62 -8.03
CA VAL A 206 25.51 -7.45 -7.89
C VAL A 206 25.90 -7.13 -6.43
N GLY A 207 24.99 -6.52 -5.67
CA GLY A 207 25.26 -6.08 -4.31
C GLY A 207 24.03 -5.60 -3.55
N GLY A 208 24.23 -5.16 -2.32
CA GLY A 208 23.16 -4.70 -1.44
C GLY A 208 23.52 -3.45 -0.66
N HIS A 209 22.49 -2.74 -0.20
CA HIS A 209 22.61 -1.76 0.89
C HIS A 209 21.52 -1.95 1.94
N TRP A 210 21.80 -1.41 3.12
CA TRP A 210 20.86 -1.34 4.23
C TRP A 210 20.29 0.07 4.37
N ASP A 211 18.96 0.13 4.38
CA ASP A 211 18.18 1.33 4.69
C ASP A 211 17.42 1.12 6.00
N ALA A 212 17.56 2.07 6.93
CA ALA A 212 16.95 2.01 8.25
C ALA A 212 15.43 2.04 8.20
N VAL A 213 14.87 2.85 7.30
CA VAL A 213 13.42 3.04 7.13
C VAL A 213 12.82 1.76 6.58
N ASP A 214 13.43 1.18 5.55
CA ASP A 214 12.97 -0.08 4.98
C ASP A 214 13.03 -1.23 5.99
N ALA A 215 14.10 -1.31 6.77
CA ALA A 215 14.28 -2.34 7.79
C ALA A 215 13.18 -2.28 8.86
N GLN A 216 12.81 -1.07 9.30
CA GLN A 216 11.77 -0.86 10.30
C GLN A 216 10.38 -1.27 9.79
N GLU A 217 10.09 -1.03 8.51
CA GLU A 217 8.81 -1.37 7.91
C GLU A 217 8.63 -2.85 7.58
N LEU A 218 9.70 -3.54 7.18
CA LEU A 218 9.66 -4.95 6.78
C LEU A 218 9.26 -5.88 7.94
N ARG A 219 9.69 -5.58 9.17
CA ARG A 219 9.46 -6.36 10.40
C ARG A 219 9.93 -7.83 10.31
N ILE A 220 11.02 -8.10 9.57
CA ILE A 220 11.56 -9.45 9.33
C ILE A 220 12.77 -9.76 10.25
N GLY A 221 12.90 -9.05 11.37
CA GLY A 221 14.06 -9.17 12.26
C GLY A 221 15.30 -8.47 11.67
N LYS A 222 16.50 -8.90 12.09
CA LYS A 222 17.75 -8.21 11.77
C LYS A 222 18.24 -8.57 10.35
N LEU A 223 17.92 -7.71 9.39
CA LEU A 223 18.38 -7.81 8.00
C LEU A 223 19.70 -7.07 7.80
N ARG A 224 20.55 -7.59 6.91
CA ARG A 224 21.82 -6.97 6.52
C ARG A 224 21.67 -6.07 5.30
N TRP A 225 20.76 -6.40 4.38
CA TRP A 225 20.42 -5.59 3.23
C TRP A 225 18.90 -5.50 3.08
N THR A 226 18.42 -4.33 2.71
CA THR A 226 17.00 -4.04 2.45
C THR A 226 16.75 -3.67 0.99
N SER A 227 17.81 -3.30 0.27
CA SER A 227 17.75 -2.93 -1.15
C SER A 227 18.93 -3.56 -1.89
N PHE A 228 18.70 -3.97 -3.14
CA PHE A 228 19.60 -4.79 -3.94
C PHE A 228 19.87 -4.15 -5.29
N TYR A 229 21.13 -4.14 -5.72
CA TYR A 229 21.58 -3.42 -6.91
C TYR A 229 21.57 -4.36 -8.11
N ILE A 230 20.81 -3.96 -9.11
CA ILE A 230 20.64 -4.67 -10.37
C ILE A 230 21.75 -4.25 -11.33
N GLY A 231 22.40 -5.24 -11.93
CA GLY A 231 23.41 -5.04 -12.94
C GLY A 231 23.18 -5.87 -14.20
N CYS A 232 23.81 -5.42 -15.28
CA CYS A 232 23.88 -6.12 -16.56
C CYS A 232 25.32 -6.35 -16.95
N MET A 233 25.61 -7.50 -17.57
CA MET A 233 26.96 -7.84 -18.04
C MET A 233 27.28 -7.09 -19.34
N GLU A 234 28.34 -6.29 -19.36
CA GLU A 234 28.75 -5.50 -20.55
C GLU A 234 29.54 -6.32 -21.56
N ASN A 235 30.33 -7.29 -21.09
CA ASN A 235 31.28 -8.04 -21.92
C ASN A 235 30.88 -9.52 -22.06
N LYS A 236 29.57 -9.79 -22.18
CA LYS A 236 29.02 -11.16 -22.31
C LYS A 236 29.74 -12.00 -23.35
N ASP A 237 29.99 -11.44 -24.53
CA ASP A 237 30.71 -12.10 -25.63
C ASP A 237 32.14 -12.51 -25.24
N GLU A 238 32.87 -11.65 -24.53
CA GLU A 238 34.25 -11.91 -24.10
C GLU A 238 34.30 -12.97 -23.00
N VAL A 239 33.38 -12.91 -22.04
CA VAL A 239 33.23 -13.92 -20.98
C VAL A 239 32.90 -15.28 -21.60
N CYS A 240 31.93 -15.35 -22.53
CA CYS A 240 31.53 -16.60 -23.16
C CYS A 240 32.60 -17.18 -24.10
N ARG A 241 33.32 -16.35 -24.87
CA ARG A 241 34.29 -16.82 -25.88
C ARG A 241 35.69 -17.05 -25.32
N SER A 242 36.11 -16.27 -24.33
CA SER A 242 37.51 -16.25 -23.86
C SER A 242 37.67 -16.47 -22.35
N ASN A 243 36.58 -16.80 -21.64
CA ASN A 243 36.55 -16.90 -20.19
C ASN A 243 37.11 -15.62 -19.52
N GLY A 244 36.85 -14.48 -20.15
CA GLY A 244 37.27 -13.17 -19.68
C GLY A 244 36.61 -12.83 -18.36
N LYS A 245 37.21 -11.89 -17.62
CA LYS A 245 36.67 -11.44 -16.34
C LYS A 245 35.33 -10.70 -16.58
N PRO A 246 34.23 -11.07 -15.91
CA PRO A 246 32.95 -10.39 -16.07
C PRO A 246 33.02 -8.92 -15.66
N ARG A 247 32.29 -8.08 -16.38
CA ARG A 247 32.11 -6.67 -16.07
C ARG A 247 30.62 -6.33 -16.01
N PHE A 248 30.14 -5.94 -14.84
CA PHE A 248 28.75 -5.61 -14.60
C PHE A 248 28.54 -4.10 -14.52
N ARG A 249 27.65 -3.54 -15.33
CA ARG A 249 27.16 -2.17 -15.15
C ARG A 249 25.97 -2.18 -14.21
N ILE A 250 26.00 -1.38 -13.16
CA ILE A 250 24.85 -1.20 -12.26
C ILE A 250 23.83 -0.27 -12.93
N ILE A 251 22.61 -0.76 -13.07
CA ILE A 251 21.53 -0.10 -13.81
C ILE A 251 20.32 0.24 -12.95
N ASP A 252 20.10 -0.41 -11.81
CA ASP A 252 18.96 -0.05 -10.95
C ASP A 252 19.10 -0.59 -9.52
N ILE A 253 18.10 -0.28 -8.68
CA ILE A 253 17.94 -0.84 -7.34
C ILE A 253 16.53 -1.41 -7.21
N VAL A 254 16.42 -2.60 -6.63
CA VAL A 254 15.16 -3.19 -6.16
C VAL A 254 15.13 -3.10 -4.64
N ASP A 255 14.08 -2.50 -4.10
CA ASP A 255 13.83 -2.36 -2.66
C ASP A 255 12.65 -3.24 -2.21
N LYS A 256 12.19 -3.04 -0.96
CA LYS A 256 11.04 -3.73 -0.35
C LYS A 256 9.75 -3.73 -1.19
N HIS A 257 9.60 -2.80 -2.13
CA HIS A 257 8.41 -2.70 -2.98
C HIS A 257 8.49 -3.59 -4.21
N GLY A 258 9.71 -3.94 -4.65
CA GLY A 258 9.96 -4.76 -5.84
C GLY A 258 10.46 -6.18 -5.55
N ILE A 259 10.63 -6.56 -4.28
CA ILE A 259 11.06 -7.90 -3.88
C ILE A 259 10.10 -8.53 -2.88
N SER A 260 9.86 -9.84 -3.02
CA SER A 260 9.07 -10.59 -2.05
C SER A 260 9.81 -10.72 -0.71
N LYS A 261 9.06 -10.96 0.38
CA LYS A 261 9.69 -11.20 1.70
C LYS A 261 10.56 -12.46 1.70
N GLU A 262 10.15 -13.48 0.96
CA GLU A 262 10.87 -14.76 0.86
C GLU A 262 12.20 -14.56 0.13
N ASP A 263 12.19 -13.88 -1.01
CA ASP A 263 13.40 -13.57 -1.78
C ASP A 263 14.33 -12.64 -1.00
N LEU A 264 13.78 -11.67 -0.27
CA LEU A 264 14.57 -10.78 0.58
C LEU A 264 15.31 -11.56 1.68
N ILE A 265 14.63 -12.52 2.33
CA ILE A 265 15.25 -13.41 3.31
C ILE A 265 16.30 -14.30 2.65
N TYR A 266 16.00 -14.85 1.47
CA TYR A 266 16.92 -15.68 0.70
C TYR A 266 18.22 -14.92 0.38
N LEU A 267 18.11 -13.73 -0.20
CA LEU A 267 19.26 -12.90 -0.54
C LEU A 267 20.08 -12.50 0.69
N ASN A 268 19.43 -12.20 1.82
CA ASN A 268 20.14 -11.91 3.07
C ASN A 268 20.91 -13.13 3.59
N ARG A 269 20.31 -14.31 3.55
CA ARG A 269 20.93 -15.56 4.04
C ARG A 269 22.09 -16.00 3.15
N HIS A 270 21.90 -15.99 1.84
CA HIS A 270 22.91 -16.46 0.88
C HIS A 270 23.95 -15.40 0.54
N GLY A 271 23.56 -14.12 0.53
CA GLY A 271 24.47 -12.99 0.30
C GLY A 271 25.48 -12.82 1.43
N TYR A 272 25.12 -13.19 2.67
CA TYR A 272 26.01 -13.08 3.83
C TYR A 272 27.37 -13.76 3.63
N PHE A 273 27.38 -14.94 3.02
CA PHE A 273 28.60 -15.72 2.79
C PHE A 273 29.37 -15.28 1.54
N ARG A 274 28.76 -14.40 0.73
CA ARG A 274 29.29 -13.93 -0.57
C ARG A 274 29.71 -12.47 -0.53
N GLN A 275 29.47 -11.76 0.57
CA GLN A 275 29.67 -10.32 0.64
C GLN A 275 31.16 -9.92 0.63
N VAL A 276 31.45 -8.83 -0.07
CA VAL A 276 32.70 -8.07 0.07
C VAL A 276 32.39 -6.58 0.10
N PRO A 277 33.22 -5.76 0.77
CA PRO A 277 33.10 -4.32 0.67
C PRO A 277 33.13 -3.87 -0.79
N PHE A 278 32.33 -2.86 -1.12
CA PHE A 278 32.27 -2.34 -2.47
C PHE A 278 33.66 -1.92 -2.99
N ALA A 279 33.99 -2.41 -4.18
CA ALA A 279 35.10 -1.93 -4.99
C ALA A 279 34.72 -2.02 -6.48
N VAL A 280 35.23 -1.07 -7.27
CA VAL A 280 35.00 -1.03 -8.73
C VAL A 280 35.65 -2.23 -9.43
N VAL A 281 36.65 -2.84 -8.80
CA VAL A 281 37.39 -4.01 -9.29
C VAL A 281 37.54 -4.97 -8.13
N ILE A 282 37.01 -6.19 -8.24
CA ILE A 282 37.24 -7.30 -7.31
C ILE A 282 37.79 -8.51 -8.08
N PRO A 283 38.44 -9.52 -7.47
CA PRO A 283 38.99 -10.67 -8.21
C PRO A 283 37.98 -11.35 -9.15
N GLU A 284 36.71 -11.41 -8.75
CA GLU A 284 35.65 -12.13 -9.43
C GLU A 284 35.08 -11.36 -10.63
N PHE A 285 34.93 -10.03 -10.54
CA PHE A 285 34.38 -9.19 -11.61
C PHE A 285 34.72 -7.70 -11.43
N ASP A 286 34.45 -6.92 -12.47
CA ASP A 286 34.52 -5.46 -12.44
C ASP A 286 33.13 -4.84 -12.43
N VAL A 287 32.99 -3.66 -11.81
CA VAL A 287 31.74 -2.91 -11.72
C VAL A 287 31.86 -1.59 -12.47
N ALA A 288 30.93 -1.30 -13.36
CA ALA A 288 30.78 -0.01 -14.01
C ALA A 288 29.62 0.79 -13.40
N LEU A 289 29.89 2.03 -13.01
CA LEU A 289 28.90 2.98 -12.50
C LEU A 289 28.61 4.07 -13.53
N ASP A 290 27.35 4.51 -13.59
CA ASP A 290 26.97 5.66 -14.41
C ASP A 290 27.27 6.98 -13.69
N PRO A 291 28.09 7.90 -14.25
CA PRO A 291 28.51 9.13 -13.57
C PRO A 291 27.37 10.07 -13.15
N GLY A 292 26.17 9.90 -13.71
CA GLY A 292 24.97 10.69 -13.40
C GLY A 292 24.04 10.05 -12.37
N ARG A 293 24.29 8.82 -11.93
CA ARG A 293 23.44 8.09 -10.99
C ARG A 293 24.25 7.67 -9.76
N ARG A 294 23.73 7.97 -8.56
CA ARG A 294 24.33 7.54 -7.29
C ARG A 294 23.87 6.13 -6.95
N LEU A 295 24.23 5.16 -7.79
CA LEU A 295 23.92 3.75 -7.57
C LEU A 295 25.18 3.00 -7.13
N GLN A 296 25.58 3.20 -5.87
CA GLN A 296 26.73 2.50 -5.30
C GLN A 296 26.26 1.62 -4.13
N PRO A 297 26.39 0.28 -4.24
CA PRO A 297 26.10 -0.61 -3.12
C PRO A 297 27.13 -0.44 -1.99
N VAL A 298 26.77 -0.88 -0.80
CA VAL A 298 27.70 -0.96 0.35
C VAL A 298 28.54 -2.23 0.24
N ASP A 299 27.88 -3.34 -0.06
CA ASP A 299 28.51 -4.64 -0.24
C ASP A 299 28.23 -5.18 -1.65
N LEU A 300 29.22 -5.85 -2.24
CA LEU A 300 29.08 -6.65 -3.46
C LEU A 300 28.97 -8.12 -3.10
N PHE A 301 28.29 -8.89 -3.94
CA PHE A 301 28.25 -10.35 -3.84
C PHE A 301 29.27 -10.94 -4.81
N ARG A 302 30.31 -11.62 -4.32
CA ARG A 302 31.36 -12.28 -5.11
C ARG A 302 30.79 -13.19 -6.20
N GLU A 303 29.67 -13.83 -5.88
CA GLU A 303 28.82 -14.57 -6.81
C GLU A 303 27.48 -13.84 -6.92
N PRO A 304 27.30 -12.97 -7.93
CA PRO A 304 26.04 -12.27 -8.18
C PRO A 304 24.89 -13.25 -8.39
N PHE A 305 23.67 -12.86 -8.00
CA PHE A 305 22.49 -13.70 -8.17
C PHE A 305 21.82 -13.40 -9.50
N THR A 306 21.66 -14.39 -10.37
CA THR A 306 20.82 -14.24 -11.57
C THR A 306 19.36 -14.17 -11.15
N VAL A 307 18.66 -13.17 -11.64
CA VAL A 307 17.25 -12.92 -11.33
C VAL A 307 16.50 -12.54 -12.60
N GLU A 308 15.26 -13.00 -12.71
CA GLU A 308 14.31 -12.48 -13.69
C GLU A 308 13.61 -11.27 -13.07
N LEU A 309 13.67 -10.11 -13.72
CA LEU A 309 12.90 -8.94 -13.30
C LEU A 309 11.71 -8.75 -14.22
N VAL A 310 10.56 -8.48 -13.61
CA VAL A 310 9.29 -8.21 -14.30
C VAL A 310 8.93 -6.74 -14.10
N GLY A 311 8.52 -6.07 -15.18
CA GLY A 311 8.07 -4.68 -15.10
C GLY A 311 7.03 -4.30 -16.15
N ALA A 312 6.54 -3.06 -16.05
CA ALA A 312 5.60 -2.46 -16.99
C ALA A 312 6.23 -2.14 -18.36
N GLY A 313 7.57 -2.10 -18.42
CA GLY A 313 8.34 -1.88 -19.64
C GLY A 313 9.78 -1.43 -19.34
N PHE A 314 10.63 -1.45 -20.36
CA PHE A 314 12.02 -0.99 -20.26
C PHE A 314 12.16 0.43 -20.81
N ALA A 315 12.83 1.32 -20.08
CA ALA A 315 13.04 2.70 -20.50
C ALA A 315 14.50 3.13 -20.32
N LYS A 316 14.97 4.04 -21.18
CA LYS A 316 16.30 4.63 -21.04
C LYS A 316 16.34 5.55 -19.80
N PRO A 317 17.24 5.32 -18.84
CA PRO A 317 17.37 6.18 -17.65
C PRO A 317 17.80 7.60 -18.02
N ALA A 318 17.40 8.58 -17.21
CA ALA A 318 17.83 9.97 -17.39
C ALA A 318 19.35 10.11 -17.32
N ASN A 319 19.96 10.86 -18.25
CA ASN A 319 21.40 11.10 -18.39
C ASN A 319 22.29 9.85 -18.66
N ALA A 320 21.70 8.68 -18.94
CA ALA A 320 22.47 7.52 -19.38
C ALA A 320 23.13 7.80 -20.74
N ARG A 321 24.43 7.49 -20.89
CA ARG A 321 25.08 7.49 -22.22
C ARG A 321 24.35 6.50 -23.12
N ASP A 322 24.39 6.69 -24.43
CA ASP A 322 23.99 5.64 -25.37
C ASP A 322 24.82 4.41 -25.05
N THR A 323 24.17 3.43 -24.41
CA THR A 323 24.79 2.17 -24.06
C THR A 323 24.84 1.33 -25.33
N ILE A 324 25.78 1.64 -26.22
CA ILE A 324 26.06 0.81 -27.41
C ILE A 324 26.22 -0.67 -26.99
N SER A 325 26.61 -0.93 -25.73
CA SER A 325 26.76 -2.25 -25.12
C SER A 325 25.47 -3.00 -24.71
N PHE A 326 24.28 -2.37 -24.70
CA PHE A 326 23.03 -3.01 -24.27
C PHE A 326 21.96 -3.02 -25.36
N LYS A 327 22.34 -3.52 -26.54
CA LYS A 327 21.46 -3.59 -27.72
C LYS A 327 20.15 -4.32 -27.45
N GLU A 328 20.19 -5.43 -26.73
CA GLU A 328 18.99 -6.23 -26.38
C GLU A 328 17.99 -5.42 -25.55
N LEU A 329 18.43 -4.74 -24.48
CA LEU A 329 17.56 -3.90 -23.64
C LEU A 329 17.03 -2.68 -24.41
N GLN A 330 17.83 -2.12 -25.32
CA GLN A 330 17.38 -1.03 -26.18
C GLN A 330 16.33 -1.50 -27.20
N GLU A 331 16.50 -2.69 -27.79
CA GLU A 331 15.52 -3.32 -28.67
C GLU A 331 14.23 -3.67 -27.90
N MET A 332 14.33 -4.10 -26.64
CA MET A 332 13.16 -4.31 -25.77
C MET A 332 12.45 -3.00 -25.45
N ALA A 333 13.18 -1.97 -25.01
CA ALA A 333 12.63 -0.65 -24.73
C ALA A 333 11.97 -0.01 -25.97
N LYS A 334 12.58 -0.22 -27.14
CA LYS A 334 12.03 0.23 -28.42
C LYS A 334 10.72 -0.49 -28.74
N ARG A 335 10.66 -1.82 -28.61
CA ARG A 335 9.44 -2.61 -28.79
C ARG A 335 8.30 -2.23 -27.83
N CYS A 336 8.61 -1.79 -26.60
CA CYS A 336 7.60 -1.31 -25.65
C CYS A 336 6.91 0.00 -26.09
N VAL A 337 7.50 0.74 -27.04
CA VAL A 337 7.02 2.07 -27.47
C VAL A 337 6.52 2.06 -28.92
N GLU A 338 7.05 1.16 -29.76
CA GLU A 338 6.62 1.04 -31.15
C GLU A 338 5.22 0.43 -31.26
N MET A 339 4.41 1.05 -32.11
CA MET A 339 3.11 0.52 -32.49
C MET A 339 3.32 -0.74 -33.34
N PRO A 340 2.50 -1.78 -33.16
CA PRO A 340 2.56 -2.95 -34.02
C PRO A 340 2.06 -2.60 -35.43
N ASP A 341 2.68 -3.18 -36.45
CA ASP A 341 2.28 -2.99 -37.85
C ASP A 341 0.85 -3.50 -38.12
N ASP A 342 0.44 -4.56 -37.42
CA ASP A 342 -0.91 -5.13 -37.44
C ASP A 342 -1.50 -5.13 -36.02
N GLN A 343 -2.23 -4.07 -35.71
CA GLN A 343 -2.86 -3.87 -34.40
C GLN A 343 -3.93 -4.92 -34.10
N GLU A 344 -4.71 -5.34 -35.11
CA GLU A 344 -5.74 -6.34 -34.91
C GLU A 344 -5.13 -7.71 -34.56
N GLN A 345 -4.04 -8.08 -35.23
CA GLN A 345 -3.35 -9.34 -34.93
C GLN A 345 -2.71 -9.31 -33.53
N GLU A 346 -2.14 -8.18 -33.14
CA GLU A 346 -1.60 -7.97 -31.80
C GLU A 346 -2.70 -8.10 -30.73
N GLU A 347 -3.86 -7.44 -30.92
CA GLU A 347 -5.00 -7.53 -30.01
C GLU A 347 -5.52 -8.97 -29.88
N ARG A 348 -5.66 -9.70 -31.00
CA ARG A 348 -6.02 -11.13 -31.00
C ARG A 348 -5.00 -12.00 -30.27
N ASN A 349 -3.71 -11.66 -30.30
CA ASN A 349 -2.69 -12.37 -29.54
C ASN A 349 -2.85 -12.13 -28.03
N TRP A 350 -3.12 -10.88 -27.62
CA TRP A 350 -3.36 -10.53 -26.22
C TRP A 350 -4.62 -11.19 -25.67
N LEU A 351 -5.73 -11.19 -26.42
CA LEU A 351 -6.96 -11.90 -26.06
C LEU A 351 -6.71 -13.39 -25.81
N ARG A 352 -5.94 -14.06 -26.67
CA ARG A 352 -5.57 -15.48 -26.45
C ARG A 352 -4.76 -15.70 -25.17
N ARG A 353 -3.83 -14.80 -24.85
CA ARG A 353 -3.05 -14.87 -23.60
C ARG A 353 -3.92 -14.67 -22.37
N LEU A 354 -4.87 -13.72 -22.43
CA LEU A 354 -5.82 -13.46 -21.34
C LEU A 354 -6.79 -14.62 -21.14
N GLY A 355 -7.36 -15.18 -22.21
CA GLY A 355 -8.26 -16.34 -22.14
C GLY A 355 -7.56 -17.61 -21.62
N GLY A 356 -6.27 -17.80 -21.91
CA GLY A 356 -5.47 -18.88 -21.32
C GLY A 356 -5.33 -18.77 -19.80
N TYR A 357 -5.29 -17.53 -19.27
CA TYR A 357 -5.21 -17.27 -17.84
C TYR A 357 -6.53 -17.56 -17.13
N GLU A 358 -7.67 -17.19 -17.72
CA GLU A 358 -9.01 -17.49 -17.20
C GLU A 358 -9.22 -18.99 -16.98
N GLN A 359 -8.85 -19.81 -17.98
CA GLN A 359 -8.91 -21.27 -17.89
C GLN A 359 -7.97 -21.86 -16.82
N ALA A 360 -6.79 -21.27 -16.62
CA ALA A 360 -5.84 -21.71 -15.59
C ALA A 360 -6.32 -21.38 -14.17
N VAL A 361 -6.91 -20.20 -13.97
CA VAL A 361 -7.50 -19.78 -12.69
C VAL A 361 -8.68 -20.67 -12.33
N GLU A 362 -9.54 -21.01 -13.29
CA GLU A 362 -10.71 -21.88 -13.05
C GLU A 362 -10.32 -23.32 -12.72
N ARG A 363 -9.24 -23.84 -13.34
CA ARG A 363 -8.62 -25.12 -12.95
C ARG A 363 -8.00 -25.09 -11.54
N SER A 364 -7.43 -23.96 -11.13
CA SER A 364 -6.86 -23.82 -9.77
C SER A 364 -7.92 -23.69 -8.68
N ARG A 365 -9.12 -23.18 -9.00
CA ARG A 365 -10.25 -23.08 -8.07
C ARG A 365 -10.99 -24.40 -7.86
N THR A 366 -10.87 -25.34 -8.79
CA THR A 366 -11.56 -26.63 -8.74
C THR A 366 -10.76 -27.74 -8.05
N SER A 367 -9.50 -27.48 -7.69
CA SER A 367 -8.70 -28.37 -6.83
C SER A 367 -8.81 -27.95 -5.35
N SER A 368 -9.70 -28.59 -4.60
CA SER A 368 -9.73 -28.51 -3.13
C SER A 368 -8.64 -29.39 -2.50
N PRO A 369 -8.08 -29.04 -1.33
CA PRO A 369 -7.19 -29.92 -0.58
C PRO A 369 -7.98 -31.13 -0.06
N SER A 370 -7.39 -32.32 -0.18
CA SER A 370 -7.94 -33.57 0.32
C SER A 370 -7.98 -33.60 1.86
N ASP A 371 -9.12 -34.02 2.40
CA ASP A 371 -9.32 -34.41 3.79
C ASP A 371 -8.44 -35.62 4.14
N ASP A 372 -7.42 -35.44 4.98
CA ASP A 372 -7.03 -36.44 5.98
C ASP A 372 -6.29 -35.76 7.15
N ASP A 373 -6.51 -36.25 8.36
CA ASP A 373 -6.12 -35.74 9.70
C ASP A 373 -7.17 -34.89 10.45
N SER A 374 -8.24 -35.57 10.87
CA SER A 374 -9.08 -35.14 11.99
C SER A 374 -8.69 -35.88 13.28
N VAL A 375 -7.95 -35.19 14.16
CA VAL A 375 -7.91 -35.50 15.60
C VAL A 375 -8.39 -34.27 16.36
N SER A 376 -9.32 -34.52 17.28
CA SER A 376 -10.08 -33.54 18.08
C SER A 376 -9.19 -32.53 18.80
N VAL A 377 -9.10 -31.33 18.22
CA VAL A 377 -8.60 -30.11 18.88
C VAL A 377 -9.45 -29.78 20.12
N ALA A 378 -10.73 -30.22 20.15
CA ALA A 378 -11.65 -29.93 21.24
C ALA A 378 -11.23 -30.51 22.60
N ASP A 379 -10.53 -31.66 22.62
CA ASP A 379 -10.12 -32.31 23.87
C ASP A 379 -8.90 -31.63 24.53
N VAL A 380 -8.07 -30.92 23.76
CA VAL A 380 -6.95 -30.12 24.28
C VAL A 380 -7.46 -28.82 24.94
N TYR A 381 -8.56 -28.29 24.41
CA TYR A 381 -9.13 -27.01 24.87
C TYR A 381 -9.98 -27.15 26.14
N ALA A 382 -10.63 -28.29 26.36
CA ALA A 382 -11.44 -28.54 27.56
C ALA A 382 -10.58 -28.54 28.85
N ASP A 383 -9.37 -29.11 28.82
CA ASP A 383 -8.49 -29.19 30.00
C ASP A 383 -7.76 -27.88 30.32
N CYS A 384 -7.57 -26.97 29.35
CA CYS A 384 -6.97 -25.66 29.59
C CYS A 384 -7.92 -24.68 30.33
N LEU A 385 -9.21 -24.99 30.38
CA LEU A 385 -10.26 -24.13 30.94
C LEU A 385 -10.50 -24.35 32.44
N ASP A 386 -10.09 -25.49 33.01
CA ASP A 386 -10.33 -25.82 34.42
C ASP A 386 -9.20 -25.37 35.38
N CYS A 387 -8.05 -24.94 34.88
CA CYS A 387 -6.91 -24.53 35.72
C CYS A 387 -6.68 -23.01 35.72
N SER A 388 -7.29 -22.34 36.69
CA SER A 388 -6.87 -21.04 37.26
C SER A 388 -6.86 -19.80 36.33
N VAL A 389 -8.06 -19.41 35.89
CA VAL A 389 -8.36 -18.17 35.14
C VAL A 389 -8.06 -16.87 35.94
N VAL A 390 -7.72 -16.95 37.23
CA VAL A 390 -7.42 -15.76 38.06
C VAL A 390 -5.96 -15.28 37.88
N ALA A 391 -5.03 -16.13 37.42
CA ALA A 391 -3.61 -15.77 37.30
C ALA A 391 -3.22 -15.11 35.97
N LEU A 392 -4.14 -15.06 34.99
CA LEU A 392 -3.91 -14.46 33.66
C LEU A 392 -4.05 -12.93 33.66
N ASP A 393 -4.87 -12.38 34.56
CA ASP A 393 -5.26 -10.95 34.55
C ASP A 393 -4.11 -10.01 34.96
N LEU A 394 -3.22 -10.47 35.87
CA LEU A 394 -2.07 -9.68 36.35
C LEU A 394 -0.84 -9.72 35.43
N ARG A 395 -0.64 -10.76 34.60
CA ARG A 395 0.56 -10.90 33.75
C ARG A 395 0.44 -10.23 32.38
N ILE A 396 -0.78 -9.99 31.89
CA ILE A 396 -1.02 -9.33 30.59
C ILE A 396 -0.67 -7.83 30.64
N GLN A 397 -0.70 -7.21 31.82
CA GLN A 397 -0.38 -5.79 32.01
C GLN A 397 1.09 -5.46 31.65
N GLU A 398 2.02 -6.41 31.83
CA GLU A 398 3.43 -6.26 31.47
C GLU A 398 3.70 -6.45 29.96
N SER A 399 2.81 -7.14 29.22
CA SER A 399 3.01 -7.47 27.79
C SER A 399 3.02 -6.27 26.85
N TYR A 400 2.38 -5.15 27.24
CA TYR A 400 2.46 -3.89 26.49
C TYR A 400 3.83 -3.20 26.64
N SER A 401 4.63 -3.59 27.63
CA SER A 401 5.94 -3.00 27.94
C SER A 401 7.13 -3.92 27.59
N SER A 402 6.94 -5.25 27.54
CA SER A 402 8.04 -6.24 27.44
C SER A 402 8.29 -6.84 26.04
N GLY A 403 7.44 -6.58 25.04
CA GLY A 403 7.69 -7.00 23.66
C GLY A 403 7.53 -8.50 23.37
N ALA A 404 7.89 -8.93 22.16
CA ALA A 404 7.57 -10.25 21.57
C ALA A 404 8.23 -11.48 22.24
N GLU A 405 9.03 -11.27 23.29
CA GLU A 405 9.88 -12.28 23.93
C GLU A 405 9.24 -12.92 25.19
N MET A 406 8.02 -12.52 25.57
CA MET A 406 7.38 -12.99 26.81
C MET A 406 6.67 -14.36 26.63
N SER A 407 7.04 -15.32 27.47
CA SER A 407 6.40 -16.65 27.56
C SER A 407 5.50 -16.76 28.79
N LEU A 408 4.33 -17.36 28.59
CA LEU A 408 3.35 -17.68 29.61
C LEU A 408 3.56 -19.12 30.07
N LEU A 409 3.59 -19.33 31.39
CA LEU A 409 3.60 -20.65 32.02
C LEU A 409 2.22 -20.92 32.62
N ILE A 410 1.52 -21.91 32.06
CA ILE A 410 0.17 -22.31 32.51
C ILE A 410 0.26 -23.70 33.15
N PRO A 411 0.01 -23.84 34.46
CA PRO A 411 -0.06 -25.16 35.10
C PRO A 411 -1.17 -26.02 34.46
N HIS A 412 -0.92 -27.31 34.22
CA HIS A 412 -1.92 -28.22 33.66
C HIS A 412 -2.02 -29.53 34.43
N SER A 413 -3.11 -30.28 34.18
CA SER A 413 -3.36 -31.58 34.82
C SER A 413 -2.30 -32.62 34.41
N PRO A 414 -1.94 -33.61 35.26
CA PRO A 414 -0.99 -34.65 34.89
C PRO A 414 -1.42 -35.51 33.68
N GLY A 415 -2.72 -35.56 33.39
CA GLY A 415 -3.28 -36.26 32.23
C GLY A 415 -2.85 -35.64 30.89
N LEU A 416 -2.64 -34.33 30.86
CA LEU A 416 -2.24 -33.60 29.65
C LEU A 416 -0.73 -33.74 29.32
N GLU A 417 0.08 -34.20 30.27
CA GLU A 417 1.56 -34.25 30.15
C GLU A 417 2.01 -35.16 28.99
N LYS A 418 1.33 -36.31 28.81
CA LYS A 418 1.64 -37.24 27.72
C LYS A 418 1.32 -36.64 26.35
N LEU A 419 0.23 -35.89 26.26
CA LEU A 419 -0.22 -35.24 25.04
C LEU A 419 0.66 -34.03 24.70
N LYS A 420 1.01 -33.22 25.71
CA LYS A 420 2.00 -32.13 25.58
C LYS A 420 3.32 -32.63 24.98
N ARG A 421 3.88 -33.72 25.53
CA ARG A 421 5.13 -34.31 25.03
C ARG A 421 5.01 -34.85 23.59
N SER A 422 3.82 -35.25 23.17
CA SER A 422 3.57 -35.73 21.80
C SER A 422 3.65 -34.63 20.73
N PHE A 423 3.35 -33.37 21.09
CA PHE A 423 3.51 -32.21 20.21
C PHE A 423 4.96 -31.72 20.10
N GLY A 424 5.86 -32.19 20.98
CA GLY A 424 7.28 -31.86 21.01
C GLY A 424 7.60 -30.41 21.36
N THR A 425 8.89 -30.07 21.37
CA THR A 425 9.41 -28.72 21.70
C THR A 425 9.08 -27.64 20.67
N ARG A 426 8.33 -27.98 19.62
CA ARG A 426 7.88 -27.02 18.59
C ARG A 426 6.77 -26.09 19.08
N LEU A 427 5.93 -26.56 20.00
CA LEU A 427 4.74 -25.82 20.48
C LEU A 427 4.80 -25.49 21.97
N PHE A 428 5.40 -26.36 22.78
CA PHE A 428 5.54 -26.16 24.23
C PHE A 428 6.95 -26.54 24.69
N ASP A 429 7.54 -25.75 25.59
CA ASP A 429 8.81 -26.13 26.22
C ASP A 429 8.65 -27.35 27.16
N ASP A 430 9.73 -28.10 27.36
CA ASP A 430 9.74 -29.34 28.15
C ASP A 430 9.79 -29.08 29.68
N ILE A 431 8.88 -28.25 30.18
CA ILE A 431 8.69 -27.95 31.61
C ILE A 431 7.57 -28.83 32.17
N SER A 432 7.89 -29.86 32.95
CA SER A 432 6.89 -30.81 33.46
C SER A 432 5.79 -30.10 34.28
N GLY A 433 4.52 -30.38 33.99
CA GLY A 433 3.36 -29.83 34.69
C GLY A 433 2.95 -28.41 34.26
N GLU A 434 3.66 -27.78 33.33
CA GLU A 434 3.37 -26.44 32.84
C GLU A 434 3.40 -26.36 31.30
N LEU A 435 2.45 -25.64 30.71
CA LEU A 435 2.48 -25.24 29.30
C LEU A 435 3.24 -23.92 29.19
N CYS A 436 4.44 -23.97 28.60
CA CYS A 436 5.18 -22.77 28.23
C CYS A 436 4.83 -22.38 26.80
N MET A 437 4.30 -21.18 26.60
CA MET A 437 3.90 -20.69 25.27
C MET A 437 4.10 -19.19 25.15
N ASN A 438 4.43 -18.72 23.95
CA ASN A 438 4.55 -17.28 23.71
C ASN A 438 3.17 -16.59 23.82
N ILE A 439 3.08 -15.54 24.63
CA ILE A 439 1.80 -14.85 24.93
C ILE A 439 1.18 -14.21 23.68
N VAL A 440 2.01 -13.74 22.74
CA VAL A 440 1.54 -13.16 21.48
C VAL A 440 0.89 -14.24 20.63
N ASN A 441 1.52 -15.41 20.49
CA ASN A 441 0.97 -16.52 19.73
C ASN A 441 -0.32 -17.07 20.38
N PHE A 442 -0.33 -17.22 21.70
CA PHE A 442 -1.53 -17.65 22.42
C PHE A 442 -2.71 -16.70 22.20
N SER A 443 -2.52 -15.38 22.39
CA SER A 443 -3.56 -14.38 22.15
C SER A 443 -4.07 -14.39 20.70
N TYR A 444 -3.18 -14.63 19.74
CA TYR A 444 -3.49 -14.70 18.32
C TYR A 444 -4.36 -15.92 17.98
N GLU A 445 -3.95 -17.11 18.42
CA GLU A 445 -4.67 -18.35 18.15
C GLU A 445 -5.99 -18.45 18.93
N ALA A 446 -6.02 -17.99 20.19
CA ALA A 446 -7.26 -17.88 20.97
C ALA A 446 -8.30 -16.97 20.28
N THR A 447 -7.84 -15.86 19.69
CA THR A 447 -8.71 -14.96 18.94
C THR A 447 -9.21 -15.58 17.63
N ARG A 448 -8.36 -16.31 16.91
CA ARG A 448 -8.76 -17.04 15.68
C ARG A 448 -9.80 -18.12 15.97
N LEU A 449 -9.63 -18.85 17.06
CA LEU A 449 -10.59 -19.86 17.49
C LEU A 449 -11.95 -19.25 17.78
N TYR A 450 -12.00 -18.13 18.52
CA TYR A 450 -13.26 -17.41 18.77
C TYR A 450 -13.96 -16.98 17.49
N LEU A 451 -13.21 -16.42 16.53
CA LEU A 451 -13.77 -16.00 15.24
C LEU A 451 -14.32 -17.19 14.46
N ALA A 452 -13.65 -18.35 14.49
CA ALA A 452 -14.16 -19.58 13.88
C ALA A 452 -15.44 -20.07 14.58
N PHE A 453 -15.47 -20.06 15.91
CA PHE A 453 -16.66 -20.41 16.69
C PHE A 453 -17.87 -19.53 16.36
N LYS A 454 -17.66 -18.22 16.18
CA LYS A 454 -18.73 -17.27 15.81
C LYS A 454 -19.36 -17.57 14.45
N THR A 455 -18.65 -18.27 13.57
CA THR A 455 -19.17 -18.69 12.25
C THR A 455 -19.89 -20.03 12.26
N MET A 456 -19.87 -20.77 13.37
CA MET A 456 -20.58 -22.04 13.50
C MET A 456 -22.07 -21.84 13.72
N LYS A 457 -22.90 -22.66 13.05
CA LYS A 457 -24.37 -22.60 13.18
C LYS A 457 -24.88 -23.13 14.53
N PHE A 458 -24.14 -24.03 15.20
CA PHE A 458 -24.52 -24.66 16.46
C PHE A 458 -23.29 -24.82 17.37
N PRO A 459 -22.89 -23.79 18.12
CA PRO A 459 -21.76 -23.90 19.04
C PRO A 459 -22.15 -24.76 20.27
N PRO A 460 -21.24 -25.62 20.79
CA PRO A 460 -21.46 -26.32 22.04
C PRO A 460 -21.61 -25.34 23.22
N HIS A 461 -22.75 -25.43 23.93
CA HIS A 461 -23.20 -24.46 24.94
C HIS A 461 -22.22 -24.26 26.12
N GLN A 462 -21.42 -25.28 26.46
CA GLN A 462 -20.38 -25.22 27.49
C GLN A 462 -19.10 -24.48 27.03
N ALA A 463 -18.85 -24.42 25.71
CA ALA A 463 -17.67 -23.75 25.15
C ALA A 463 -17.91 -22.24 24.94
N GLU A 464 -19.16 -21.80 24.78
CA GLU A 464 -19.48 -20.40 24.49
C GLU A 464 -19.09 -19.46 25.66
N GLU A 465 -19.44 -19.82 26.89
CA GLU A 465 -19.10 -19.01 28.08
C GLU A 465 -17.59 -18.96 28.32
N ALA A 466 -16.93 -20.10 28.19
CA ALA A 466 -15.48 -20.25 28.32
C ALA A 466 -14.71 -19.43 27.27
N ILE A 467 -15.13 -19.48 26.01
CA ILE A 467 -14.49 -18.72 24.92
C ILE A 467 -14.77 -17.22 25.09
N GLN A 468 -15.95 -16.83 25.55
CA GLN A 468 -16.26 -15.44 25.83
C GLN A 468 -15.43 -14.87 26.99
N GLN A 469 -15.09 -15.69 27.99
CA GLN A 469 -14.15 -15.33 29.05
C GLN A 469 -12.70 -15.23 28.53
N ILE A 470 -12.27 -16.16 27.69
CA ILE A 470 -10.93 -16.10 27.06
C ILE A 470 -10.78 -14.83 26.22
N ILE A 471 -11.77 -14.48 25.40
CA ILE A 471 -11.64 -13.34 24.49
C ILE A 471 -11.69 -11.99 25.22
N THR A 472 -12.46 -11.90 26.31
CA THR A 472 -12.49 -10.70 27.15
C THR A 472 -11.20 -10.52 27.95
N THR A 473 -10.46 -11.60 28.21
CA THR A 473 -9.22 -11.57 29.00
C THR A 473 -7.96 -11.46 28.14
N ALA A 474 -7.88 -12.20 27.03
CA ALA A 474 -6.69 -12.40 26.22
C ALA A 474 -6.88 -12.08 24.71
N GLY A 475 -8.04 -11.54 24.32
CA GLY A 475 -8.34 -11.24 22.93
C GLY A 475 -7.44 -10.17 22.32
N ARG A 476 -7.07 -10.34 21.05
CA ARG A 476 -6.33 -9.33 20.28
C ARG A 476 -7.28 -8.41 19.55
N TYR A 477 -7.28 -7.14 19.95
CA TYR A 477 -8.02 -6.08 19.26
C TYR A 477 -7.71 -5.99 17.76
N THR A 478 -6.46 -6.27 17.34
CA THR A 478 -6.06 -6.26 15.92
C THR A 478 -6.70 -7.34 15.06
N LEU A 479 -7.27 -8.38 15.68
CA LEU A 479 -7.99 -9.47 15.01
C LEU A 479 -9.50 -9.38 15.26
N LEU A 480 -9.92 -8.89 16.42
CA LEU A 480 -11.33 -8.74 16.81
C LEU A 480 -12.03 -7.56 16.15
N LEU A 481 -11.29 -6.48 15.93
CA LEU A 481 -11.81 -5.26 15.33
C LEU A 481 -11.44 -5.24 13.85
N GLY A 482 -12.31 -4.65 13.04
CA GLY A 482 -11.98 -4.38 11.64
C GLY A 482 -10.71 -3.52 11.57
N LYS A 483 -9.93 -3.64 10.49
CA LYS A 483 -8.71 -2.81 10.25
C LYS A 483 -8.96 -1.29 10.30
N HIS A 484 -10.23 -0.89 10.34
CA HIS A 484 -10.76 0.46 10.22
C HIS A 484 -11.42 0.95 11.51
N GLU A 485 -11.57 0.09 12.51
CA GLU A 485 -12.22 0.44 13.77
C GLU A 485 -11.19 0.98 14.76
N SER A 486 -11.55 2.07 15.46
CA SER A 486 -10.72 2.57 16.57
C SER A 486 -10.66 1.52 17.68
N THR A 487 -9.45 1.28 18.19
CA THR A 487 -9.22 0.39 19.33
C THR A 487 -9.58 1.06 20.66
N SER A 488 -9.59 2.40 20.71
CA SER A 488 -9.78 3.17 21.95
C SER A 488 -11.13 2.91 22.65
N PRO A 489 -12.29 2.88 21.96
CA PRO A 489 -13.58 2.60 22.61
C PRO A 489 -13.61 1.22 23.28
N THR A 490 -13.04 0.21 22.62
CA THR A 490 -13.00 -1.17 23.12
C THR A 490 -12.06 -1.29 24.32
N ILE A 491 -10.86 -0.70 24.23
CA ILE A 491 -9.89 -0.62 25.34
C ILE A 491 -10.53 0.04 26.57
N ILE A 492 -11.22 1.16 26.40
CA ILE A 492 -11.85 1.89 27.51
C ILE A 492 -13.01 1.09 28.11
N SER A 493 -13.80 0.42 27.29
CA SER A 493 -14.86 -0.48 27.75
C SER A 493 -14.28 -1.62 28.61
N ASP A 494 -13.18 -2.23 28.17
CA ASP A 494 -12.54 -3.32 28.91
C ASP A 494 -11.88 -2.84 30.20
N ILE A 495 -11.23 -1.67 30.21
CA ILE A 495 -10.70 -1.05 31.44
C ILE A 495 -11.85 -0.76 32.42
N GLY A 496 -13.02 -0.35 31.91
CA GLY A 496 -14.19 -0.07 32.74
C GLY A 496 -14.76 -1.29 33.45
N ARG A 497 -14.72 -2.45 32.81
CA ARG A 497 -15.18 -3.75 33.36
C ARG A 497 -14.21 -4.34 34.39
N ARG A 498 -12.94 -3.90 34.42
CA ARG A 498 -11.91 -4.43 35.34
C ARG A 498 -12.05 -3.84 36.75
N ASN A 499 -11.87 -4.69 37.75
CA ASN A 499 -11.78 -4.27 39.14
C ASN A 499 -10.39 -3.71 39.44
N VAL A 500 -10.29 -2.38 39.50
CA VAL A 500 -9.04 -1.67 39.85
C VAL A 500 -9.16 -1.17 41.29
N GLU A 501 -8.18 -1.51 42.14
CA GLU A 501 -8.15 -1.10 43.56
C GLU A 501 -8.12 0.43 43.69
N GLN A 502 -7.30 1.10 42.88
CA GLN A 502 -7.20 2.56 42.81
C GLN A 502 -7.91 3.09 41.56
N GLN A 503 -9.14 3.59 41.74
CA GLN A 503 -9.96 4.07 40.61
C GLN A 503 -9.24 5.10 39.73
N TRP A 504 -8.45 6.00 40.33
CA TRP A 504 -7.70 7.05 39.63
C TRP A 504 -6.62 6.54 38.67
N ASP A 505 -6.15 5.30 38.83
CA ASP A 505 -5.17 4.71 37.93
C ASP A 505 -5.75 4.43 36.55
N ARG A 506 -7.09 4.34 36.45
CA ARG A 506 -7.79 4.18 35.17
C ARG A 506 -7.41 5.26 34.15
N LEU A 507 -7.17 6.50 34.58
CA LEU A 507 -6.73 7.58 33.68
C LEU A 507 -5.35 7.30 33.08
N ALA A 508 -4.41 6.83 33.90
CA ALA A 508 -3.06 6.51 33.45
C ALA A 508 -3.05 5.24 32.58
N ILE A 509 -3.81 4.21 32.99
CA ILE A 509 -3.94 2.94 32.26
C ILE A 509 -4.57 3.20 30.88
N THR A 510 -5.70 3.91 30.83
CA THR A 510 -6.35 4.28 29.56
C THR A 510 -5.40 5.04 28.66
N ALA A 511 -4.72 6.07 29.18
CA ALA A 511 -3.84 6.88 28.37
C ALA A 511 -2.62 6.09 27.84
N ASN A 512 -2.13 5.10 28.59
CA ASN A 512 -1.06 4.22 28.15
C ASN A 512 -1.54 3.21 27.10
N CYS A 513 -2.65 2.52 27.34
CA CYS A 513 -3.22 1.53 26.42
C CYS A 513 -3.65 2.16 25.09
N CYS A 514 -4.26 3.34 25.13
CA CYS A 514 -4.64 4.10 23.94
C CYS A 514 -3.49 4.93 23.35
N GLN A 515 -2.29 4.89 23.93
CA GLN A 515 -1.12 5.67 23.50
C GLN A 515 -1.41 7.17 23.31
N TYR A 516 -2.23 7.73 24.20
CA TYR A 516 -2.57 9.14 24.18
C TYR A 516 -1.31 10.00 24.28
N SER A 517 -1.36 11.23 23.78
CA SER A 517 -0.24 12.18 23.90
C SER A 517 -0.46 13.14 25.06
N THR A 518 -1.70 13.53 25.29
CA THR A 518 -2.12 14.33 26.43
C THR A 518 -2.40 13.41 27.63
N ARG A 519 -1.83 13.75 28.79
CA ARG A 519 -2.08 13.10 30.09
C ARG A 519 -2.71 14.12 31.03
N LEU A 520 -3.61 13.65 31.88
CA LEU A 520 -4.15 14.45 32.98
C LEU A 520 -3.33 14.22 34.25
N ASP A 521 -3.09 15.30 35.01
CA ASP A 521 -2.45 15.21 36.33
C ASP A 521 -3.43 14.57 37.33
N THR A 522 -3.34 13.26 37.49
CA THR A 522 -4.20 12.48 38.38
C THR A 522 -4.06 12.90 39.84
N ARG A 523 -2.87 13.35 40.27
CA ARG A 523 -2.63 13.79 41.66
C ARG A 523 -3.29 15.15 41.90
N GLY A 524 -3.11 16.10 40.99
CA GLY A 524 -3.74 17.42 41.06
C GLY A 524 -5.27 17.35 40.99
N LEU A 525 -5.82 16.51 40.11
CA LEU A 525 -7.27 16.32 40.00
C LEU A 525 -7.87 15.67 41.24
N ARG A 526 -7.18 14.68 41.83
CA ARG A 526 -7.58 14.04 43.08
C ARG A 526 -7.56 15.02 44.26
N GLN A 527 -6.52 15.86 44.36
CA GLN A 527 -6.40 16.88 45.41
C GLN A 527 -7.47 17.97 45.31
N LYS A 528 -7.95 18.25 44.09
CA LYS A 528 -9.02 19.21 43.80
C LYS A 528 -10.42 18.59 43.78
N GLU A 529 -10.55 17.36 44.28
CA GLU A 529 -11.81 16.60 44.38
C GLU A 529 -12.62 16.56 43.07
N GLN A 530 -11.92 16.47 41.92
CA GLN A 530 -12.58 16.44 40.62
C GLN A 530 -13.23 15.07 40.35
N SER A 531 -14.27 15.06 39.50
CA SER A 531 -14.94 13.82 39.09
C SER A 531 -14.04 13.01 38.17
N ILE A 532 -13.79 11.74 38.54
CA ILE A 532 -13.04 10.81 37.71
C ILE A 532 -13.73 10.54 36.36
N SER A 533 -15.07 10.55 36.36
CA SER A 533 -15.87 10.33 35.16
C SER A 533 -15.72 11.50 34.19
N LEU A 534 -15.80 12.75 34.69
CA LEU A 534 -15.52 13.92 33.86
C LEU A 534 -14.07 13.97 33.39
N SER A 535 -13.13 13.59 34.26
CA SER A 535 -11.70 13.50 33.88
C SER A 535 -11.47 12.47 32.77
N MET A 536 -12.24 11.38 32.73
CA MET A 536 -12.14 10.39 31.65
C MET A 536 -12.70 10.94 30.31
N LEU A 537 -13.79 11.72 30.36
CA LEU A 537 -14.31 12.42 29.19
C LEU A 537 -13.36 13.50 28.69
N ASP A 538 -12.74 14.24 29.60
CA ASP A 538 -11.74 15.25 29.26
C ASP A 538 -10.51 14.59 28.64
N LEU A 539 -10.01 13.50 29.22
CA LEU A 539 -8.88 12.74 28.66
C LEU A 539 -9.17 12.26 27.23
N TRP A 540 -10.41 11.83 26.97
CA TRP A 540 -10.89 11.41 25.65
C TRP A 540 -10.92 12.57 24.65
N LEU A 541 -11.62 13.66 25.01
CA LEU A 541 -11.77 14.84 24.15
C LEU A 541 -10.42 15.53 23.86
N LEU A 542 -9.55 15.66 24.87
CA LEU A 542 -8.24 16.30 24.73
C LEU A 542 -7.26 15.50 23.85
N ASN A 543 -7.53 14.23 23.59
CA ASN A 543 -6.75 13.40 22.66
C ASN A 543 -7.39 13.28 21.27
N GLY A 544 -8.43 14.08 20.99
CA GLY A 544 -9.02 14.21 19.66
C GLY A 544 -10.02 13.12 19.30
N GLU A 545 -10.50 12.36 20.29
CA GLU A 545 -11.54 11.35 20.08
C GLU A 545 -12.92 12.03 19.99
N ILE A 546 -13.75 11.57 19.06
CA ILE A 546 -14.99 12.26 18.65
C ILE A 546 -16.21 11.44 19.07
N PHE A 547 -17.32 12.11 19.41
CA PHE A 547 -18.61 11.48 19.69
C PHE A 547 -19.52 11.45 18.44
N CYS A 548 -20.29 10.37 18.29
CA CYS A 548 -21.32 10.25 17.27
C CYS A 548 -22.55 11.08 17.67
N ASN A 549 -22.94 12.05 16.85
CA ASN A 549 -24.06 12.96 17.14
C ASN A 549 -25.43 12.38 16.74
N LYS A 550 -25.68 11.09 17.03
CA LYS A 550 -26.98 10.44 16.84
C LYS A 550 -27.84 10.62 18.10
N ARG A 551 -29.16 10.85 17.97
CA ARG A 551 -30.08 10.98 19.10
C ARG A 551 -30.09 9.69 19.93
N VAL A 552 -29.86 9.81 21.23
CA VAL A 552 -29.88 8.69 22.18
C VAL A 552 -31.31 8.25 22.43
N ALA A 553 -31.61 6.97 22.20
CA ALA A 553 -32.86 6.35 22.67
C ALA A 553 -32.59 5.68 24.04
N GLY A 554 -32.99 6.33 25.15
CA GLY A 554 -32.90 5.75 26.51
C GLY A 554 -32.65 6.78 27.63
N LEU A 555 -32.84 6.37 28.90
CA LEU A 555 -32.49 7.18 30.07
C LEU A 555 -30.96 7.16 30.28
N LEU A 556 -30.30 8.28 30.00
CA LEU A 556 -28.86 8.49 30.24
C LEU A 556 -28.42 8.34 31.71
N SER A 557 -29.35 8.26 32.66
CA SER A 557 -29.06 8.16 34.10
C SER A 557 -28.64 6.77 34.57
N GLN A 558 -28.65 5.75 33.70
CA GLN A 558 -28.35 4.36 34.06
C GLN A 558 -27.04 3.82 33.47
N ILE A 559 -26.31 4.61 32.69
CA ILE A 559 -25.06 4.18 32.04
C ILE A 559 -23.85 4.84 32.69
N THR A 560 -22.77 4.09 32.84
CA THR A 560 -21.49 4.65 33.28
C THR A 560 -20.89 5.53 32.17
N VAL A 561 -20.01 6.48 32.54
CA VAL A 561 -19.33 7.31 31.54
C VAL A 561 -18.47 6.49 30.57
N LEU A 562 -17.93 5.35 31.02
CA LEU A 562 -17.14 4.46 30.17
C LEU A 562 -18.03 3.74 29.14
N GLU A 563 -19.22 3.31 29.55
CA GLU A 563 -20.22 2.75 28.63
C GLU A 563 -20.77 3.82 27.67
N PHE A 564 -20.97 5.05 28.16
CA PHE A 564 -21.35 6.19 27.32
C PHE A 564 -20.29 6.46 26.25
N VAL A 565 -19.01 6.55 26.64
CA VAL A 565 -17.89 6.74 25.70
C VAL A 565 -17.82 5.60 24.68
N ALA A 566 -17.94 4.33 25.12
CA ALA A 566 -17.87 3.18 24.21
C ALA A 566 -19.07 3.08 23.24
N SER A 567 -20.25 3.49 23.66
CA SER A 567 -21.48 3.45 22.85
C SER A 567 -21.64 4.66 21.93
N HIS A 568 -21.15 5.83 22.35
CA HIS A 568 -21.29 7.09 21.63
C HIS A 568 -19.99 7.55 20.97
N SER A 569 -18.92 6.75 21.02
CA SER A 569 -17.72 6.99 20.22
C SER A 569 -18.09 7.03 18.74
N PHE A 570 -17.59 8.02 18.02
CA PHE A 570 -17.67 8.06 16.56
C PHE A 570 -16.75 6.99 16.00
N LYS A 571 -17.35 5.90 15.49
CA LYS A 571 -16.63 4.74 14.93
C LYS A 571 -16.29 4.91 13.45
N ASP A 572 -16.76 5.98 12.83
CA ASP A 572 -16.57 6.27 11.40
C ASP A 572 -15.35 7.17 11.15
N PHE A 573 -14.41 7.25 12.11
CA PHE A 573 -13.12 7.92 11.91
C PHE A 573 -12.10 6.92 11.36
N TYR A 574 -11.82 7.04 10.07
CA TYR A 574 -10.94 6.11 9.37
C TYR A 574 -9.59 6.74 9.07
N ALA A 575 -8.53 5.98 9.33
CA ALA A 575 -7.24 6.25 8.74
C ALA A 575 -7.32 6.21 7.21
N PRO A 576 -6.69 7.14 6.46
CA PRO A 576 -6.50 6.97 5.03
C PRO A 576 -5.82 5.61 4.78
N MET A 577 -6.46 4.76 3.98
CA MET A 577 -5.96 3.44 3.62
C MET A 577 -4.67 3.57 2.80
N ASN A 578 -3.54 3.61 3.50
CA ASN A 578 -2.23 3.37 2.90
C ASN A 578 -1.73 2.00 3.36
N ARG A 579 -0.71 1.42 2.69
CA ARG A 579 -0.11 0.11 3.05
C ARG A 579 0.41 0.00 4.51
N TYR A 580 0.29 1.06 5.30
CA TYR A 580 0.67 1.20 6.70
C TYR A 580 -0.53 1.38 7.65
N SER A 581 -1.66 0.70 7.42
CA SER A 581 -2.89 0.83 8.22
C SER A 581 -2.74 0.54 9.73
N LEU A 582 -1.60 0.05 10.18
CA LEU A 582 -1.27 -0.09 11.61
C LEU A 582 -0.67 1.17 12.26
N SER A 583 -0.37 2.22 11.48
CA SER A 583 0.35 3.41 11.95
C SER A 583 -0.54 4.63 12.22
N PHE A 584 -1.81 4.61 11.82
CA PHE A 584 -2.67 5.77 12.07
C PHE A 584 -3.16 5.87 13.52
N ASN A 585 -3.27 4.72 14.22
CA ASN A 585 -3.49 4.65 15.68
C ASN A 585 -2.20 4.33 16.46
N LYS A 586 -1.05 4.33 15.80
CA LYS A 586 0.29 4.33 16.42
C LYS A 586 1.13 5.38 15.71
N ARG A 587 0.92 6.66 16.04
CA ARG A 587 1.84 7.69 15.55
C ARG A 587 3.26 7.40 16.07
N PRO A 588 4.28 7.63 15.24
CA PRO A 588 5.67 7.41 15.62
C PRO A 588 6.03 8.40 16.73
N SER A 589 6.46 7.88 17.88
CA SER A 589 7.37 8.63 18.75
C SER A 589 8.71 8.77 18.01
N LYS A 590 9.34 9.94 18.21
CA LYS A 590 10.60 10.38 17.60
C LYS A 590 11.69 9.31 17.55
#